data_AF-A0A645J401-F1
#
_entry.id   AF-A0A645J401-F1
#
_cell.length_a   1.000
_cell.length_b   1.000
_cell.length_c   1.000
_cell.angle_alpha   90.00
_cell.angle_beta   90.00
_cell.angle_gamma   90.00
#
_symmetry.space_group_name_H-M   'P 1'
#
loop_
_entity.id
_entity.type
_entity.pdbx_description
1 polymer ?
#
loop_
_entity_poly.entity_id
_entity_poly.type
_entity_poly.pdbx_seq_one_letter_code
_entity_poly.pdbx_strand_id
1 'polypeptide(L)' 'MLAFARDWNGETVIAAANAGEKTQTLFLDGVLAAEDLMTGGVFSVPEGGALRVPLPPVSGRLLRPRGGA' A
#
# COMPACT_ATOMS: atom_id res chain seq x y z
N MET A 1 -6.20 -7.65 8.85
CA MET A 1 -5.01 -7.13 8.16
C MET A 1 -4.08 -6.48 9.18
N LEU A 2 -2.78 -6.64 9.00
CA LEU A 2 -1.74 -5.89 9.72
C LEU A 2 -1.07 -4.96 8.71
N ALA A 3 -0.84 -3.70 9.06
CA ALA A 3 -0.07 -2.77 8.24
C ALA A 3 0.76 -1.84 9.11
N PHE A 4 1.99 -1.55 8.70
CA PHE A 4 2.87 -0.59 9.36
C PHE A 4 3.80 0.06 8.34
N ALA A 5 4.17 1.31 8.61
CA ALA A 5 5.19 2.03 7.87
C ALA A 5 6.53 1.93 8.58
N ARG A 6 7.61 1.90 7.81
CA ARG A 6 8.98 2.05 8.30
C ARG A 6 9.71 3.08 7.46
N ASP A 7 10.28 4.05 8.14
CA ASP A 7 11.17 5.04 7.55
C ASP A 7 12.62 4.65 7.78
N TRP A 8 13.43 4.69 6.73
CA TRP A 8 14.87 4.44 6.79
C TRP A 8 15.60 5.18 5.68
N ASN A 9 16.64 5.96 6.01
CA ASN A 9 17.44 6.72 5.04
C ASN A 9 16.61 7.58 4.07
N GLY A 10 15.53 8.20 4.55
CA GLY A 10 14.65 9.03 3.73
C GLY A 10 13.70 8.24 2.82
N GLU A 11 13.67 6.92 2.93
CA GLU A 11 12.72 6.05 2.25
C GLU A 11 11.65 5.55 3.23
N THR A 12 10.38 5.75 2.88
CA THR A 12 9.24 5.16 3.57
C THR A 12 8.78 3.90 2.83
N VAL A 13 8.66 2.78 3.55
CA VAL A 13 8.05 1.54 3.05
C VAL A 13 6.91 1.13 3.96
N ILE A 14 5.76 0.82 3.37
CA ILE A 14 4.60 0.28 4.07
C ILE A 14 4.57 -1.23 3.84
N ALA A 15 4.68 -2.00 4.92
CA ALA A 15 4.45 -3.43 4.90
C ALA A 15 3.01 -3.70 5.30
N ALA A 16 2.27 -4.42 4.45
CA ALA A 16 0.90 -4.82 4.71
C ALA A 16 0.72 -6.32 4.50
N ALA A 17 0.04 -6.99 5.43
CA ALA A 17 -0.24 -8.41 5.39
C ALA A 17 -1.72 -8.68 5.66
N ASN A 18 -2.31 -9.50 4.79
CA ASN A 18 -3.63 -10.06 4.97
C ASN A 18 -3.52 -11.56 5.23
N ALA A 19 -3.60 -11.95 6.51
CA ALA A 19 -3.64 -13.35 6.93
C ALA A 19 -5.07 -13.94 6.98
N GLY A 20 -6.09 -13.19 6.52
CA GLY A 20 -7.48 -13.65 6.49
C GLY A 20 -7.85 -14.37 5.19
N GLU A 21 -9.06 -14.91 5.16
CA GLU A 21 -9.59 -15.71 4.03
C GLU A 21 -10.27 -14.89 2.93
N LYS A 22 -10.45 -13.59 3.15
CA LYS A 22 -11.10 -12.66 2.20
C LYS A 22 -10.14 -11.55 1.80
N THR A 23 -10.30 -11.02 0.59
CA THR A 23 -9.61 -9.80 0.16
C THR A 23 -9.94 -8.65 1.11
N GLN A 24 -8.92 -7.93 1.56
CA GLN A 24 -9.05 -6.72 2.37
C GLN A 24 -8.48 -5.54 1.58
N THR A 25 -8.97 -4.33 1.87
CA THR A 25 -8.49 -3.10 1.22
C THR A 25 -7.70 -2.28 2.23
N LEU A 26 -6.45 -1.98 1.90
CA LEU A 26 -5.65 -0.98 2.59
C LEU A 26 -5.99 0.40 2.03
N PHE A 27 -6.32 1.34 2.91
CA PHE A 27 -6.56 2.73 2.58
C PHE A 27 -5.34 3.54 2.99
N LEU A 28 -4.78 4.30 2.03
CA LEU A 28 -3.65 5.20 2.28
C LEU A 28 -4.11 6.63 2.01
N ASP A 29 -4.30 7.39 3.08
CA ASP A 29 -4.72 8.79 3.02
C ASP A 29 -3.52 9.69 2.70
N GLY A 30 -3.74 10.71 1.86
CA GLY A 30 -2.69 11.66 1.45
C GLY A 30 -1.64 11.10 0.48
N VAL A 31 -1.71 9.81 0.15
CA VAL A 31 -0.82 9.17 -0.83
C VAL A 31 -1.54 9.07 -2.18
N LEU A 32 -0.96 9.67 -3.22
CA LEU A 32 -1.56 9.70 -4.56
C LEU A 32 -1.26 8.45 -5.38
N ALA A 33 -0.12 7.82 -5.14
CA ALA A 33 0.24 6.55 -5.75
C ALA A 33 1.14 5.74 -4.83
N ALA A 34 1.21 4.43 -5.04
CA ALA A 34 2.17 3.57 -4.37
C ALA A 34 2.64 2.47 -5.34
N GLU A 35 3.94 2.21 -5.32
CA GLU A 35 4.56 1.09 -6.02
C GLU A 35 4.62 -0.13 -5.10
N ASP A 36 4.19 -1.29 -5.58
CA ASP A 36 4.44 -2.56 -4.92
C ASP A 36 5.82 -3.09 -5.30
N LEU A 37 6.75 -3.01 -4.36
CA LEU A 37 8.15 -3.40 -4.53
C LEU A 37 8.35 -4.89 -4.80
N MET A 38 7.35 -5.74 -4.53
CA MET A 38 7.44 -7.17 -4.81
C MET A 38 7.03 -7.53 -6.25
N THR A 39 6.29 -6.65 -6.93
CA THR A 39 5.75 -6.93 -8.27
C THR A 39 6.11 -5.86 -9.31
N GLY A 40 6.54 -4.68 -8.88
CA GLY A 40 6.72 -3.49 -9.71
C GLY A 40 5.40 -2.81 -10.11
N GLY A 41 4.25 -3.34 -9.69
CA GLY A 41 2.94 -2.76 -10.00
C GLY A 41 2.71 -1.42 -9.30
N VAL A 42 1.94 -0.52 -9.92
CA VAL A 42 1.61 0.78 -9.34
C VAL A 42 0.11 0.88 -9.09
N PHE A 43 -0.26 1.31 -7.88
CA PHE A 43 -1.59 1.72 -7.51
C PHE A 43 -1.66 3.24 -7.52
N SER A 44 -2.75 3.81 -8.03
CA SER A 44 -2.98 5.26 -8.04
C SER A 44 -4.37 5.60 -7.56
N VAL A 45 -4.51 6.77 -6.97
CA VAL A 45 -5.80 7.33 -6.55
C VAL A 45 -6.71 7.48 -7.79
N PRO A 46 -7.94 6.94 -7.77
CA PRO A 46 -8.99 7.38 -8.69
C PRO A 46 -9.38 8.82 -8.33
N GLU A 47 -9.61 9.69 -9.33
CA GLU A 47 -9.87 11.14 -9.16
C GLU A 47 -10.61 11.49 -7.85
N GLY A 48 -9.95 12.30 -7.00
CA GLY A 48 -10.55 12.89 -5.79
C GLY A 48 -10.67 11.99 -4.55
N GLY A 49 -9.98 10.84 -4.50
CA GLY A 49 -10.11 9.87 -3.41
C GLY A 49 -8.86 9.55 -2.58
N ALA A 50 -9.02 8.62 -1.63
CA ALA A 50 -7.91 7.94 -0.95
C ALA A 50 -7.41 6.76 -1.79
N LEU A 51 -6.11 6.45 -1.70
CA LEU A 51 -5.53 5.33 -2.42
C LEU A 51 -6.01 4.01 -1.81
N ARG A 52 -6.57 3.13 -2.65
CA ARG A 52 -7.10 1.83 -2.25
C ARG A 52 -6.23 0.73 -2.82
N VAL A 53 -5.57 -0.03 -1.95
CA VAL A 53 -4.71 -1.15 -2.37
C VAL A 53 -5.35 -2.46 -1.93
N PRO A 54 -5.75 -3.35 -2.86
CA PRO A 54 -6.32 -4.64 -2.52
C PRO A 54 -5.23 -5.62 -2.06
N LEU A 55 -5.45 -6.27 -0.92
CA LEU A 55 -4.68 -7.40 -0.43
C LEU A 55 -5.52 -8.68 -0.54
N PRO A 56 -5.20 -9.60 -1.47
CA PRO A 56 -5.82 -10.92 -1.56
C PRO A 56 -5.74 -11.71 -0.24
N PRO A 57 -6.54 -12.80 -0.07
CA PRO A 57 -6.38 -13.72 1.05
C PRO A 57 -4.95 -14.25 1.15
N VAL A 58 -4.45 -14.44 2.37
CA VAL A 58 -3.13 -15.04 2.66
C VAL A 58 -2.03 -14.40 1.80
N SER A 59 -1.91 -13.08 1.85
CA SER A 59 -0.96 -12.32 1.03
C SER A 59 -0.28 -11.19 1.79
N GLY A 60 0.80 -10.66 1.21
CA GLY A 60 1.48 -9.46 1.67
C GLY A 60 1.76 -8.50 0.52
N ARG A 61 2.06 -7.25 0.85
CA ARG A 61 2.61 -6.23 -0.06
C ARG A 61 3.68 -5.40 0.64
N LEU A 62 4.68 -4.96 -0.13
CA LEU A 62 5.64 -3.94 0.30
C LEU A 62 5.44 -2.72 -0.60
N LEU A 63 4.90 -1.65 -0.05
CA LEU A 63 4.48 -0.49 -0.81
C LEU A 63 5.44 0.67 -0.56
N ARG A 64 5.95 1.29 -1.63
CA ARG A 64 6.63 2.57 -1.58
C ARG A 64 5.65 3.66 -2.01
N PRO A 65 5.25 4.59 -1.11
CA PRO A 65 4.46 5.75 -1.48
C PRO A 65 5.16 6.58 -2.55
N ARG A 66 4.40 7.05 -3.54
CA ARG A 66 4.83 7.97 -4.59
C ARG A 66 3.88 9.16 -4.59
N GLY A 67 4.37 10.30 -4.10
CA GLY A 67 3.69 11.58 -4.18
C GLY A 67 2.53 11.74 -3.18
N GLY A 68 2.62 12.85 -2.46
CA GLY A 68 1.72 13.51 -1.52
C GLY A 68 2.59 14.63 -0.93
N ALA A 69 2.22 15.89 -1.10
CA ALA A 69 3.05 17.05 -0.75
C ALA A 69 3.50 17.05 0.72
#